data_AF-A0A7V8YHL4-F1
#
_entry.id   AF-A0A7V8YHL4-F1
#
_cell.length_a   1.000
_cell.length_b   1.000
_cell.length_c   1.000
_cell.angle_alpha   90.00
_cell.angle_beta   90.00
_cell.angle_gamma   90.00
#
_symmetry.space_group_name_H-M   'P 1'
#
loop_
_entity.id
_entity.type
_entity.pdbx_description
1 polymer ?
#
loop_
_entity_poly.entity_id
_entity_poly.type
_entity_poly.pdbx_seq_one_letter_code
_entity_poly.pdbx_strand_id
1 'polypeptide(L)'
;MDRQQEFVLRTLEERDIRFVRLWFTDVLGYLKSVAIAPAELEGAFSEGIGFDGSAIEGFARVFEADMLAKPDPATFQVLPWRGESPGTARMFCDLQ
;
A
#
# COMPACT_ATOMS: atom_id res chain seq x y z
N MET A 1 -8.48 8.07 13.94
CA MET A 1 -8.19 8.04 12.50
C MET A 1 -7.87 9.48 12.09
N ASP A 2 -6.83 9.69 11.29
CA ASP A 2 -6.46 11.03 10.84
C ASP A 2 -7.39 11.50 9.69
N ARG A 3 -7.56 12.82 9.52
CA ARG A 3 -8.38 13.42 8.46
C ARG A 3 -8.00 12.93 7.07
N GLN A 4 -6.72 12.64 6.85
CA GLN A 4 -6.23 12.12 5.58
C GLN A 4 -6.68 10.66 5.36
N GLN A 5 -6.69 9.82 6.39
CA GLN A 5 -7.15 8.43 6.30
C GLN A 5 -8.66 8.37 5.99
N GLU A 6 -9.46 9.22 6.63
CA GLU A 6 -10.89 9.35 6.34
C GLU A 6 -11.14 9.77 4.88
N PHE A 7 -10.35 10.73 4.38
CA PHE A 7 -10.42 11.14 2.98
C PHE A 7 -10.13 9.99 2.02
N VAL A 8 -9.12 9.16 2.30
CA VAL A 8 -8.78 7.99 1.49
C VAL A 8 -9.94 7.01 1.48
N LEU A 9 -10.43 6.58 2.65
CA LEU A 9 -11.50 5.59 2.75
C LEU A 9 -12.77 6.04 2.02
N ARG A 10 -13.18 7.29 2.20
CA ARG A 10 -14.33 7.86 1.49
C ARG A 10 -14.12 7.87 -0.02
N THR A 11 -12.92 8.23 -0.48
CA THR A 11 -12.60 8.26 -1.92
C THR A 11 -12.63 6.86 -2.54
N LEU A 12 -12.22 5.82 -1.79
CA LEU A 12 -12.28 4.43 -2.25
C LEU A 12 -13.72 3.98 -2.49
N GLU A 13 -14.63 4.34 -1.59
CA GLU A 13 -16.06 4.04 -1.71
C GLU A 13 -16.71 4.84 -2.85
N GLU A 14 -16.54 6.16 -2.86
CA GLU A 14 -17.15 7.05 -3.87
C GLU A 14 -16.75 6.71 -5.32
N ARG A 15 -15.55 6.15 -5.51
CA ARG A 15 -14.99 5.85 -6.84
C ARG A 15 -14.96 4.35 -7.17
N ASP A 16 -15.65 3.50 -6.40
CA ASP A 16 -15.68 2.04 -6.56
C ASP A 16 -14.28 1.44 -6.79
N ILE A 17 -13.33 1.82 -5.94
CA ILE A 17 -11.95 1.32 -6.01
C ILE A 17 -11.92 -0.04 -5.32
N ARG A 18 -11.57 -1.08 -6.05
CA ARG A 18 -11.52 -2.46 -5.53
C ARG A 18 -10.12 -2.93 -5.16
N PHE A 19 -9.10 -2.20 -5.59
CA PHE A 19 -7.70 -2.56 -5.34
C PHE A 19 -6.90 -1.33 -4.95
N VAL A 20 -6.17 -1.45 -3.85
CA VAL A 20 -5.19 -0.45 -3.41
C VAL A 20 -3.80 -1.05 -3.51
N ARG A 21 -2.95 -0.42 -4.30
CA ARG A 21 -1.55 -0.81 -4.44
C ARG A 21 -0.69 -0.08 -3.42
N LEU A 22 -0.09 -0.86 -2.54
CA LEU A 22 0.95 -0.42 -1.62
C LEU A 22 2.28 -0.45 -2.37
N TRP A 23 2.90 0.71 -2.53
CA TRP A 23 4.15 0.90 -3.28
C TRP A 23 5.28 1.16 -2.31
N PHE A 24 6.43 0.55 -2.55
CA PHE A 24 7.65 0.82 -1.79
C PHE A 24 8.85 0.57 -2.69
N THR A 25 10.01 1.09 -2.30
CA THR A 25 11.25 0.84 -3.02
C THR A 25 12.13 -0.09 -2.23
N ASP A 26 12.78 -1.04 -2.91
CA ASP A 26 13.87 -1.77 -2.29
C ASP A 26 15.15 -0.92 -2.20
N VAL A 27 16.20 -1.49 -1.61
CA VAL A 27 17.48 -0.80 -1.38
C VAL A 27 18.17 -0.42 -2.68
N LEU A 28 17.92 -1.17 -3.75
CA LEU A 28 18.48 -0.92 -5.08
C LEU A 28 17.67 0.12 -5.86
N GLY A 29 16.55 0.60 -5.31
CA GLY A 29 15.68 1.61 -5.90
C GLY A 29 14.61 1.05 -6.84
N TYR A 30 14.41 -0.26 -6.88
CA TYR A 30 13.31 -0.84 -7.66
C TYR A 30 11.99 -0.64 -6.94
N LEU A 31 11.00 -0.17 -7.69
CA LEU A 31 9.63 -0.07 -7.22
C LEU A 31 9.03 -1.48 -7.10
N LYS A 32 8.66 -1.86 -5.88
CA LYS A 32 7.90 -3.05 -5.56
C LYS A 32 6.46 -2.66 -5.20
N SER A 33 5.53 -3.61 -5.29
CA SER A 33 4.12 -3.34 -4.99
C SER A 33 3.38 -4.58 -4.52
N VAL A 34 2.55 -4.39 -3.48
CA VAL A 34 1.55 -5.35 -3.02
C VAL A 34 0.16 -4.76 -3.27
N ALA A 35 -0.83 -5.59 -3.60
CA ALA A 35 -2.21 -5.16 -3.78
C ALA A 35 -3.07 -5.72 -2.64
N ILE A 36 -3.90 -4.86 -2.05
CA ILE A 36 -4.83 -5.22 -0.97
C ILE A 36 -6.24 -4.79 -1.32
N ALA A 37 -7.22 -5.42 -0.67
CA ALA A 37 -8.61 -4.97 -0.74
C ALA A 37 -8.83 -3.74 0.16
N PRO A 38 -9.78 -2.83 -0.18
CA PRO A 38 -10.12 -1.69 0.67
C PRO A 38 -10.49 -2.07 2.11
N ALA A 39 -11.09 -3.24 2.30
CA ALA A 39 -11.47 -3.76 3.62
C ALA A 39 -10.27 -4.01 4.54
N GLU A 40 -9.07 -4.25 3.99
CA GLU A 40 -7.84 -4.48 4.75
C GLU A 40 -7.12 -3.16 5.07
N LEU A 41 -7.50 -2.06 4.43
CA LEU A 41 -6.73 -0.82 4.49
C LEU A 41 -6.80 -0.13 5.86
N GLU A 42 -7.94 -0.22 6.55
CA GLU A 42 -8.09 0.37 7.88
C GLU A 42 -7.11 -0.25 8.88
N GLY A 43 -6.99 -1.59 8.87
CA GLY A 43 -5.98 -2.31 9.65
C GLY A 43 -4.55 -2.01 9.18
N ALA A 44 -4.34 -1.87 7.87
CA ALA A 44 -3.04 -1.50 7.32
C ALA A 44 -2.54 -0.13 7.83
N PHE A 45 -3.44 0.84 8.04
CA PHE A 45 -3.07 2.14 8.59
C PHE A 45 -2.63 2.09 10.06
N SER A 46 -3.22 1.19 10.86
CA SER A 46 -2.85 1.02 12.27
C SER A 46 -1.62 0.14 12.45
N GLU A 47 -1.67 -1.08 11.91
CA GLU A 47 -0.72 -2.16 12.22
C GLU A 47 0.29 -2.42 11.08
N GLY A 48 0.03 -1.88 9.88
CA GLY A 48 0.79 -2.23 8.67
C GLY A 48 0.29 -3.52 8.03
N ILE A 49 0.78 -3.80 6.82
CA ILE A 49 0.53 -5.05 6.09
C ILE A 49 1.80 -5.89 6.15
N GLY A 50 1.68 -7.11 6.66
CA GLY A 50 2.74 -8.10 6.61
C GLY A 50 3.04 -8.55 5.18
N PHE A 51 4.31 -8.62 4.82
CA PHE A 51 4.76 -9.23 3.57
C PHE A 51 6.13 -9.89 3.76
N ASP A 52 6.46 -10.81 2.84
CA ASP A 52 7.73 -11.52 2.86
C ASP A 52 8.89 -10.56 2.53
N GLY A 53 9.76 -10.30 3.52
CA GLY A 53 10.93 -9.45 3.39
C GLY A 53 11.97 -9.97 2.39
N SER A 54 11.90 -11.24 2.00
CA SER A 54 12.73 -11.80 0.93
C SER A 54 12.50 -11.11 -0.43
N ALA A 55 11.36 -10.44 -0.60
CA ALA A 55 11.04 -9.67 -1.80
C ALA A 55 11.85 -8.36 -1.94
N ILE A 56 12.60 -7.95 -0.90
CA ILE A 56 13.42 -6.73 -0.89
C ILE A 56 14.87 -7.07 -1.18
N GLU A 57 15.31 -6.81 -2.42
CA GLU A 57 16.69 -7.03 -2.80
C GLU A 57 17.63 -6.05 -2.07
N GLY A 58 18.71 -6.58 -1.51
CA GLY A 58 19.73 -5.79 -0.82
C GLY A 58 19.44 -5.46 0.64
N PHE A 59 18.27 -5.81 1.18
CA PHE A 59 17.92 -5.55 2.59
C PHE A 59 18.17 -6.75 3.52
N ALA A 60 17.76 -7.96 3.13
CA ALA A 60 17.89 -9.16 3.96
C ALA A 60 18.82 -10.19 3.29
N ARG A 61 20.00 -10.44 3.87
CA ARG A 61 20.86 -11.57 3.49
C ARG A 61 20.70 -12.81 4.38
N VAL A 62 19.90 -12.77 5.46
CA VAL A 62 19.95 -13.83 6.48
C VAL A 62 18.63 -14.23 7.13
N PHE A 63 17.53 -13.47 7.03
CA PHE A 63 16.26 -13.90 7.64
C PHE A 63 15.07 -13.54 6.75
N GLU A 64 14.24 -14.56 6.47
CA GLU A 64 12.85 -14.47 6.01
C GLU A 64 12.00 -13.81 7.13
N ALA A 65 12.39 -12.63 7.57
CA ALA A 65 11.64 -11.89 8.56
C ALA A 65 10.43 -11.27 7.85
N ASP A 66 9.24 -11.58 8.36
CA ASP A 66 8.02 -10.86 7.98
C ASP A 66 8.26 -9.36 8.19
N MET A 67 8.12 -8.57 7.13
CA MET A 67 8.27 -7.12 7.15
C MET A 67 6.89 -6.47 7.17
N LEU A 68 6.78 -5.26 7.74
CA LEU A 68 5.54 -4.51 7.74
C LEU A 68 5.61 -3.34 6.76
N ALA A 69 4.65 -3.28 5.83
CA ALA A 69 4.44 -2.14 4.95
C ALA A 69 3.35 -1.25 5.55
N LYS A 70 3.73 -0.06 6.02
CA LYS A 70 2.79 0.93 6.58
C LYS A 70 2.42 1.99 5.54
N PRO A 71 1.17 2.04 5.06
CA PRO A 71 0.76 3.00 4.03
C PRO A 71 0.75 4.44 4.55
N ASP A 72 1.31 5.36 3.76
CA ASP A 72 1.21 6.80 3.99
C ASP A 72 -0.02 7.37 3.24
N PRO A 73 -1.09 7.75 3.96
CA PRO A 73 -2.31 8.29 3.35
C PRO A 73 -2.09 9.65 2.66
N ALA A 74 -1.02 10.39 2.97
CA ALA A 74 -0.70 11.65 2.28
C ALA A 74 -0.28 11.43 0.82
N THR A 75 0.17 10.22 0.48
CA THR A 75 0.64 9.87 -0.88
C THR A 75 -0.43 9.24 -1.77
N PHE A 76 -1.67 9.18 -1.29
CA PHE A 76 -2.78 8.54 -1.97
C PHE A 76 -3.05 9.14 -3.36
N GLN A 77 -3.15 8.28 -4.37
CA GLN A 77 -3.55 8.66 -5.72
C GLN A 77 -4.37 7.56 -6.38
N VAL A 78 -5.43 7.95 -7.09
CA VAL A 78 -6.16 7.05 -8.00
C VAL A 78 -5.35 6.89 -9.28
N LEU A 79 -5.23 5.66 -9.79
CA LEU A 79 -4.49 5.36 -11.02
C LEU A 79 -5.41 5.53 -12.24
N PRO A 80 -5.22 6.59 -13.06
CA PRO A 80 -6.18 6.94 -14.11
C PRO A 80 -6.20 5.97 -15.29
N TRP A 81 -5.17 5.14 -15.47
CA TRP A 81 -5.05 4.20 -16.60
C TRP A 81 -5.55 2.78 -16.29
N ARG A 82 -6.11 2.53 -15.09
CA ARG A 82 -6.57 1.20 -14.65
C ARG A 82 -8.08 0.98 -14.79
N GLY A 83 -8.76 1.82 -15.58
CA GLY A 83 -10.21 1.77 -15.80
C GLY A 83 -10.99 2.61 -14.78
N GLU A 84 -12.20 3.02 -15.16
CA GLU A 84 -13.06 3.87 -14.31
C GLU A 84 -13.81 3.08 -13.23
N SER A 85 -14.15 1.82 -13.49
CA SER A 85 -14.73 0.89 -12.50
C SER A 85 -14.48 -0.57 -12.94
N PRO A 86 -13.94 -1.44 -12.06
CA PRO A 86 -13.46 -1.11 -10.72
C PRO A 86 -12.13 -0.33 -10.76
N GLY A 87 -12.08 0.79 -10.05
CA GLY A 87 -10.89 1.64 -9.98
C GLY A 87 -9.73 0.98 -9.23
N THR A 88 -8.52 1.46 -9.46
CA THR A 88 -7.33 1.10 -8.67
C THR A 88 -6.69 2.37 -8.12
N ALA A 89 -6.30 2.35 -6.85
CA ALA A 89 -5.50 3.43 -6.25
C ALA A 89 -4.13 2.93 -5.81
N ARG A 90 -3.27 3.86 -5.41
CA ARG A 90 -1.98 3.60 -4.83
C ARG A 90 -1.71 4.46 -3.60
N MET A 91 -0.83 3.97 -2.75
CA MET A 91 -0.13 4.72 -1.70
C MET A 91 1.31 4.23 -1.61
N PHE A 92 2.24 5.12 -1.28
CA PHE A 92 3.55 4.69 -0.84
C PHE A 92 3.50 4.17 0.59
N CYS A 93 4.42 3.28 0.93
CA CYS A 93 4.55 2.68 2.24
C CYS A 93 5.95 2.89 2.77
N ASP A 94 6.03 3.14 4.07
CA ASP A 94 7.25 2.97 4.83
C ASP A 94 7.38 1.52 5.27
N LEU A 95 8.59 0.99 5.17
CA LEU A 95 8.91 -0.37 5.60
C LEU A 95 9.41 -0.37 7.04
N GLN A 96 8.89 -1.27 7.86
CA GLN A 96 9.24 -1.46 9.27
C GLN A 96 9.67 -2.88 9.55
#